data_AF-A0A6G2KIV7-F1
#
_entry.id   AF-A0A6G2KIV7-F1
#
_cell.length_a   1.000
_cell.length_b   1.000
_cell.length_c   1.000
_cell.angle_alpha   90.00
_cell.angle_beta   90.00
_cell.angle_gamma   90.00
#
_symmetry.space_group_name_H-M   'P 1'
#
loop_
_entity.id
_entity.type
_entity.pdbx_description
1 polymer ?
#
loop_
_entity_poly.entity_id
_entity_poly.type
_entity_poly.pdbx_seq_one_letter_code
_entity_poly.pdbx_strand_id
1 'polypeptide(L)'
;MDTEPCVHQPVYFGVINININERTIGSVDVWRCGACKKRFCEEKQLGIESISDIVGMPDIEHDKKWGVLISKLQKGKDRWSLVKMPESGTIKHERIDEEIVDISVENYQVVEEGYWSFLVDEHVNEAVEI
;
A
#
# COMPACT_ATOMS: atom_id res chain seq x y z
N MET A 1 -19.13 4.87 24.42
CA MET A 1 -18.04 5.74 24.89
C MET A 1 -17.51 6.43 23.66
N ASP A 2 -17.94 7.66 23.43
CA ASP A 2 -17.37 8.50 22.38
C ASP A 2 -15.94 8.84 22.78
N THR A 3 -14.99 8.07 22.27
CA THR A 3 -13.57 8.38 22.40
C THR A 3 -13.30 9.59 21.53
N GLU A 4 -12.85 10.70 22.14
CA GLU A 4 -12.37 11.86 21.38
C GLU A 4 -11.43 11.41 20.24
N PRO A 5 -11.52 12.05 19.06
CA PRO A 5 -10.66 11.68 17.94
C PRO A 5 -9.19 11.85 18.34
N CYS A 6 -8.41 10.78 18.16
CA CYS A 6 -7.00 10.78 18.51
C CYS A 6 -6.24 11.84 17.70
N VAL A 7 -5.52 12.73 18.39
CA VAL A 7 -4.51 13.58 17.74
C VAL A 7 -3.30 12.70 17.43
N HIS A 8 -3.17 12.29 16.18
CA HIS A 8 -2.16 11.32 15.79
C HIS A 8 -0.74 11.88 15.93
N GLN A 9 0.08 11.18 16.73
CA GLN A 9 1.54 11.35 16.78
C GLN A 9 2.21 10.09 16.19
N PRO A 10 2.25 9.98 14.85
CA PRO A 10 2.89 8.85 14.17
C PRO A 10 4.40 8.88 14.36
N VAL A 11 4.96 7.72 14.69
CA VAL A 11 6.41 7.48 14.73
C VAL A 11 6.77 6.38 13.74
N TYR A 12 8.01 6.40 13.26
CA TYR A 12 8.49 5.39 12.34
C TYR A 12 8.39 4.02 13.00
N PHE A 13 7.79 3.06 12.28
CA PHE A 13 7.52 1.74 12.81
C PHE A 13 8.26 0.63 12.06
N GLY A 14 8.49 0.81 10.77
CA GLY A 14 9.24 -0.15 9.97
C GLY A 14 9.14 0.12 8.48
N VAL A 15 9.67 -0.81 7.70
CA VAL A 15 9.70 -0.74 6.24
C VAL A 15 9.41 -2.09 5.62
N ILE A 16 8.84 -2.10 4.43
CA ILE A 16 8.79 -3.28 3.56
C ILE A 16 9.61 -2.97 2.33
N ASN A 17 10.64 -3.75 2.04
CA ASN A 17 11.36 -3.62 0.78
C ASN A 17 10.66 -4.42 -0.30
N ILE A 18 10.41 -3.80 -1.45
CA ILE A 18 9.81 -4.45 -2.61
C ILE A 18 10.92 -4.77 -3.60
N ASN A 19 11.07 -6.06 -3.91
CA ASN A 19 12.16 -6.56 -4.74
C ASN A 19 11.65 -7.19 -6.05
N ILE A 20 12.44 -7.02 -7.11
CA ILE A 20 12.33 -7.75 -8.37
C ILE A 20 13.71 -8.26 -8.76
N ASN A 21 13.83 -9.57 -8.96
CA ASN A 21 15.08 -10.28 -9.22
C ASN A 21 16.16 -9.94 -8.17
N GLU A 22 15.81 -10.04 -6.89
CA GLU A 22 16.69 -9.76 -5.75
C GLU A 22 17.16 -8.30 -5.64
N ARG A 23 16.61 -7.39 -6.45
CA ARG A 23 16.91 -5.95 -6.40
C ARG A 23 15.74 -5.19 -5.84
N THR A 24 16.00 -4.35 -4.85
CA THR A 24 15.00 -3.41 -4.32
C THR A 24 14.65 -2.38 -5.38
N ILE A 25 13.37 -2.32 -5.74
CA ILE A 25 12.80 -1.35 -6.68
C ILE A 25 12.04 -0.23 -5.97
N GLY A 26 11.69 -0.44 -4.70
CA GLY A 26 11.04 0.54 -3.85
C GLY A 26 10.76 -0.02 -2.46
N SER A 27 10.08 0.75 -1.64
CA SER A 27 9.72 0.36 -0.28
C SER A 27 8.39 0.97 0.15
N VAL A 28 7.76 0.35 1.14
CA VAL A 28 6.64 0.93 1.89
C VAL A 28 7.15 1.33 3.27
N ASP A 29 7.20 2.63 3.54
CA ASP A 29 7.48 3.15 4.88
C ASP A 29 6.22 3.05 5.74
N VAL A 30 6.35 2.46 6.92
CA VAL A 30 5.25 2.24 7.86
C VAL A 30 5.44 3.11 9.09
N TRP A 31 4.46 3.95 9.36
CA TRP A 31 4.37 4.77 10.55
C TRP A 31 3.22 4.27 11.43
N ARG A 32 3.35 4.45 12.74
CA ARG A 32 2.32 4.04 13.70
C ARG A 32 2.11 5.11 14.75
N CYS A 33 0.85 5.46 15.01
CA CYS A 33 0.53 6.31 16.14
C CYS A 33 0.84 5.57 17.45
N GLY A 34 1.64 6.18 18.33
CA GLY A 34 1.96 5.61 19.65
C GLY A 34 0.72 5.41 20.55
N ALA A 35 -0.30 6.27 20.40
CA ALA A 35 -1.52 6.26 21.20
C ALA A 35 -2.56 5.25 20.68
N CYS A 36 -3.16 5.50 19.52
CA CYS A 36 -4.25 4.67 18.98
C CYS A 36 -3.79 3.48 18.14
N LYS A 37 -2.48 3.35 17.88
CA LYS A 37 -1.86 2.28 17.09
C LYS A 37 -2.22 2.25 15.60
N LYS A 38 -2.96 3.25 15.09
CA LYS A 38 -3.28 3.41 13.67
C LYS A 38 -2.03 3.48 12.80
N ARG A 39 -2.11 2.89 11.61
CA ARG A 39 -1.05 2.82 10.59
C ARG A 39 -1.19 3.93 9.56
N PHE A 40 -0.04 4.47 9.16
CA PHE A 40 0.09 5.38 8.03
C PHE A 40 1.21 4.83 7.18
N CYS A 41 0.94 4.63 5.90
CA CYS A 41 1.91 4.03 4.99
C CYS A 41 2.20 5.00 3.85
N GLU A 42 3.45 5.02 3.42
CA GLU A 42 3.92 5.85 2.33
C GLU A 42 4.69 4.98 1.33
N GLU A 43 4.38 5.15 0.05
CA GLU A 43 5.08 4.51 -1.04
C GLU A 43 6.37 5.28 -1.36
N LYS A 44 7.51 4.58 -1.42
CA LYS A 44 8.79 5.13 -1.85
C LYS A 44 9.29 4.34 -3.06
N GLN A 45 9.13 4.87 -4.26
CA GLN A 45 9.71 4.26 -5.46
C GLN A 45 11.11 4.82 -5.72
N LEU A 46 12.10 3.94 -5.96
CA LEU A 46 13.45 4.37 -6.30
C LEU A 46 13.51 4.79 -7.78
N GLY A 47 14.06 5.97 -8.07
CA GLY A 47 14.23 6.48 -9.43
C GLY A 47 13.01 7.21 -10.02
N ILE A 48 12.05 7.60 -9.18
CA ILE A 48 10.96 8.51 -9.57
C ILE A 48 11.31 9.95 -9.19
N GLU A 49 11.16 10.87 -10.14
CA GLU A 49 11.29 12.32 -9.94
C GLU A 49 9.93 13.01 -9.68
N SER A 50 8.80 12.31 -9.94
CA SER A 50 7.47 12.81 -9.65
C SER A 50 7.13 12.66 -8.17
N ILE A 51 6.59 13.72 -7.57
CA ILE A 51 6.09 13.70 -6.21
C ILE A 51 4.72 13.00 -6.23
N SER A 52 4.48 12.07 -5.31
CA SER A 52 3.14 11.49 -5.11
C SER A 52 2.14 12.61 -4.83
N ASP A 53 0.95 12.57 -5.44
CA ASP A 53 -0.14 13.52 -5.14
C ASP A 53 -0.56 13.44 -3.66
N ILE A 54 -0.27 12.31 -3.01
CA ILE A 54 -0.51 12.07 -1.60
C ILE A 54 0.80 12.35 -0.85
N VAL A 55 1.00 13.63 -0.47
CA VAL A 55 2.11 14.04 0.38
C VAL A 55 1.73 13.89 1.85
N GLY A 56 2.55 13.16 2.62
CA GLY A 56 2.44 13.07 4.08
C GLY A 56 2.02 11.69 4.57
N MET A 57 1.25 11.66 5.66
CA MET A 57 0.79 10.43 6.34
C MET A 57 -0.73 10.32 6.21
N PRO A 58 -1.24 9.82 5.06
CA PRO A 58 -2.67 9.78 4.81
C PRO A 58 -3.39 8.88 5.81
N ASP A 59 -4.54 9.34 6.29
CA ASP A 59 -5.44 8.51 7.06
C ASP A 59 -6.11 7.46 6.18
N ILE A 60 -6.34 6.29 6.77
CA ILE A 60 -7.16 5.23 6.19
C ILE A 60 -8.47 5.09 6.98
N GLU A 61 -9.53 4.74 6.26
CA GLU A 61 -10.85 4.44 6.79
C GLU A 61 -10.81 3.18 7.68
N HIS A 62 -11.70 3.10 8.68
CA HIS A 62 -11.64 2.07 9.72
C HIS A 62 -11.88 0.65 9.20
N ASP A 63 -12.60 0.53 8.09
CA ASP A 63 -12.95 -0.72 7.41
C ASP A 63 -11.88 -1.16 6.40
N LYS A 64 -10.88 -0.32 6.13
CA LYS A 64 -9.81 -0.57 5.15
C LYS A 64 -8.49 -0.87 5.82
N LYS A 65 -7.63 -1.57 5.09
CA LYS A 65 -6.25 -1.88 5.48
C LYS A 65 -5.27 -1.36 4.43
N TRP A 66 -4.04 -1.09 4.86
CA TRP A 66 -2.97 -0.83 3.91
C TRP A 66 -2.56 -2.15 3.25
N GLY A 67 -2.55 -2.17 1.93
CA GLY A 67 -2.12 -3.30 1.13
C GLY A 67 -1.21 -2.86 0.01
N VAL A 68 -0.40 -3.79 -0.49
CA VAL A 68 0.35 -3.63 -1.72
C VAL A 68 -0.38 -4.41 -2.80
N LEU A 69 -0.69 -3.73 -3.90
CA LEU A 69 -1.24 -4.32 -5.11
C LEU A 69 -0.11 -4.58 -6.09
N ILE A 70 -0.10 -5.76 -6.71
CA ILE A 70 0.87 -6.19 -7.71
C ILE A 70 0.12 -6.51 -9.00
N SER A 71 0.51 -5.86 -10.09
CA SER A 71 0.02 -6.14 -11.44
C SER A 71 1.04 -6.92 -12.24
N LYS A 72 0.77 -8.19 -12.56
CA LYS A 72 1.64 -9.02 -13.41
C LYS A 72 1.69 -8.53 -14.87
N LEU A 73 0.78 -7.64 -15.24
CA LEU A 73 0.69 -7.04 -16.58
C LEU A 73 1.66 -5.87 -16.76
N GLN A 74 2.13 -5.27 -15.66
CA GLN A 74 3.04 -4.13 -15.67
C GLN A 74 4.48 -4.56 -15.34
N LYS A 75 5.45 -3.68 -15.62
CA LYS A 75 6.89 -3.99 -15.50
C LYS A 75 7.59 -2.96 -14.62
N GLY A 76 8.68 -3.39 -13.99
CA GLY A 76 9.54 -2.52 -13.20
C GLY A 76 8.79 -1.88 -12.06
N LYS A 77 8.86 -0.55 -11.96
CA LYS A 77 8.28 0.24 -10.87
C LYS A 77 6.75 0.29 -10.91
N ASP A 78 6.15 0.26 -12.10
CA ASP A 78 4.68 0.31 -12.27
C ASP A 78 4.01 -1.05 -11.98
N ARG A 79 4.82 -2.07 -11.66
CA ARG A 79 4.35 -3.41 -11.30
C ARG A 79 3.59 -3.43 -9.98
N TRP A 80 3.77 -2.44 -9.11
CA TRP A 80 3.13 -2.41 -7.80
C TRP A 80 2.70 -1.00 -7.39
N SER A 81 1.76 -0.94 -6.46
CA SER A 81 1.30 0.31 -5.84
C SER A 81 0.81 0.07 -4.41
N LEU A 82 0.94 1.08 -3.57
CA LEU A 82 0.33 1.10 -2.24
C LEU A 82 -1.16 1.48 -2.36
N VAL A 83 -2.03 0.64 -1.81
CA VAL A 83 -3.49 0.81 -1.91
C VAL A 83 -4.16 0.77 -0.54
N LYS A 84 -5.32 1.42 -0.47
CA LYS A 84 -6.27 1.25 0.63
C LYS A 84 -7.19 0.06 0.31
N MET A 85 -6.84 -1.11 0.82
CA MET A 85 -7.53 -2.37 0.58
C MET A 85 -8.88 -2.41 1.34
N PRO A 86 -10.03 -2.49 0.66
CA PRO A 86 -11.31 -2.73 1.30
C PRO A 86 -11.45 -4.20 1.73
N GLU A 87 -12.38 -4.49 2.65
CA GLU A 87 -12.73 -5.88 2.98
C GLU A 87 -13.33 -6.60 1.76
N SER A 88 -14.21 -5.93 1.03
CA SER A 88 -14.80 -6.43 -0.22
C SER A 88 -15.18 -5.27 -1.15
N GLY A 89 -15.18 -5.49 -2.46
CA GLY A 89 -15.60 -4.50 -3.46
C GLY A 89 -14.59 -4.37 -4.59
N THR A 90 -14.29 -3.13 -5.01
CA THR A 90 -13.31 -2.87 -6.06
C THR A 90 -12.31 -1.78 -5.67
N ILE A 91 -11.10 -1.89 -6.21
CA ILE A 91 -10.07 -0.84 -6.18
C ILE A 91 -9.89 -0.31 -7.59
N LYS A 92 -9.87 1.01 -7.76
CA LYS A 92 -9.44 1.64 -9.00
C LYS A 92 -7.93 1.63 -9.09
N HIS A 93 -7.39 1.01 -10.11
CA HIS A 93 -5.96 0.97 -10.38
C HIS A 93 -5.67 1.57 -11.74
N GLU A 94 -4.76 2.54 -11.76
CA GLU A 94 -4.30 3.16 -12.99
C GLU A 94 -3.18 2.33 -13.63
N ARG A 95 -3.33 2.05 -14.92
CA ARG A 95 -2.31 1.37 -15.71
C ARG A 95 -1.40 2.38 -16.42
N ILE A 96 -0.26 1.89 -16.91
CA ILE A 96 0.74 2.70 -17.61
C ILE A 96 0.21 3.37 -18.90
N ASP A 97 -0.88 2.85 -19.45
CA ASP A 97 -1.61 3.40 -20.61
C ASP A 97 -2.73 4.37 -20.19
N GLU A 98 -2.73 4.83 -18.93
CA GLU A 98 -3.76 5.68 -18.31
C GLU A 98 -5.15 5.02 -18.26
N GLU A 99 -5.24 3.71 -18.52
CA GLU A 99 -6.47 2.95 -18.36
C GLU A 99 -6.74 2.70 -16.86
N ILE A 100 -7.85 3.23 -16.36
CA ILE A 100 -8.32 2.91 -15.01
C ILE A 100 -9.10 1.60 -15.08
N VAL A 101 -8.64 0.60 -14.34
CA VAL A 101 -9.32 -0.68 -14.20
C VAL A 101 -9.84 -0.88 -12.79
N ASP A 102 -11.04 -1.46 -12.69
CA ASP A 102 -11.62 -1.88 -11.42
C ASP A 102 -11.13 -3.29 -11.08
N ILE A 103 -10.43 -3.42 -9.96
CA ILE A 103 -9.86 -4.69 -9.47
C ILE A 103 -10.74 -5.22 -8.34
N SER A 104 -11.26 -6.44 -8.52
CA SER A 104 -12.13 -7.10 -7.55
C SER A 104 -11.37 -7.55 -6.29
N VAL A 105 -11.95 -7.30 -5.12
CA VAL A 105 -11.39 -7.64 -3.80
C VAL A 105 -12.40 -8.41 -2.97
N GLU A 106 -11.96 -9.49 -2.31
CA GLU A 106 -12.71 -10.26 -1.32
C GLU A 106 -11.81 -10.60 -0.13
N ASN A 107 -12.32 -10.43 1.10
CA ASN A 107 -11.59 -10.66 2.36
C ASN A 107 -10.21 -9.99 2.40
N TYR A 108 -10.11 -8.73 1.96
CA TYR A 108 -8.86 -7.98 1.84
C TYR A 108 -7.82 -8.57 0.86
N GLN A 109 -8.25 -9.45 -0.04
CA GLN A 109 -7.39 -10.05 -1.06
C GLN A 109 -7.94 -9.77 -2.46
N VAL A 110 -7.05 -9.46 -3.39
CA VAL A 110 -7.42 -9.32 -4.80
C VAL A 110 -7.73 -10.69 -5.39
N VAL A 111 -8.88 -10.79 -6.07
CA VAL A 111 -9.35 -12.02 -6.74
C VAL A 111 -9.30 -11.91 -8.27
N GLU A 112 -8.89 -10.76 -8.80
CA GLU A 112 -8.80 -10.49 -10.23
C GLU A 112 -7.61 -11.22 -10.88
N GLU A 113 -7.82 -11.82 -12.06
CA GLU A 113 -6.76 -12.51 -12.79
C GLU A 113 -5.65 -11.54 -13.22
N GLY A 114 -4.39 -11.95 -13.09
CA GLY A 114 -3.24 -11.11 -13.42
C GLY A 114 -2.83 -10.15 -12.30
N TYR A 115 -3.57 -10.12 -11.19
CA TYR A 115 -3.22 -9.36 -10.01
C TYR A 115 -2.89 -10.27 -8.82
N TRP A 116 -2.16 -9.71 -7.87
CA TRP A 116 -1.88 -10.29 -6.56
C TRP A 116 -1.75 -9.14 -5.56
N SER A 117 -1.95 -9.43 -4.27
CA SER A 117 -1.82 -8.43 -3.21
C SER A 117 -1.36 -9.08 -1.91
N PHE A 118 -0.78 -8.28 -1.03
CA PHE A 118 -0.53 -8.63 0.37
C PHE A 118 -0.83 -7.45 1.29
N LEU A 119 -1.07 -7.72 2.58
CA LEU A 119 -1.31 -6.67 3.55
C LEU A 119 0.01 -6.17 4.15
N VAL A 120 0.11 -4.86 4.36
CA VAL A 120 1.33 -4.24 4.92
C VAL A 120 1.63 -4.78 6.32
N ASP A 121 0.60 -4.99 7.14
CA ASP A 121 0.79 -5.46 8.52
C ASP A 121 1.37 -6.88 8.59
N GLU A 122 1.35 -7.67 7.51
CA GLU A 122 1.87 -9.04 7.46
C GLU A 122 3.39 -9.09 7.20
N HIS A 123 3.98 -8.01 6.67
CA HIS A 123 5.35 -8.02 6.12
C HIS A 123 6.23 -6.88 6.63
N VAL A 124 5.84 -6.20 7.72
CA VAL A 124 6.65 -5.10 8.26
C VAL A 124 8.04 -5.59 8.69
N ASN A 125 9.07 -4.88 8.25
CA ASN A 125 10.50 -5.20 8.42
C ASN A 125 10.96 -6.45 7.63
N GLU A 126 10.23 -6.80 6.57
CA GLU A 126 10.58 -7.86 5.65
C GLU A 126 10.87 -7.30 4.24
N ALA A 127 11.54 -8.12 3.43
CA ALA A 127 11.64 -7.89 2.00
C ALA A 127 10.69 -8.85 1.29
N VAL A 128 9.86 -8.32 0.39
CA VAL A 128 8.90 -9.09 -0.42
C VAL A 128 9.35 -9.09 -1.87
N GLU A 129 9.50 -10.27 -2.44
CA GLU A 129 9.80 -10.49 -3.85
C GLU A 129 8.49 -10.58 -4.65
N ILE A 130 8.37 -9.83 -5.76
CA ILE A 130 7.12 -9.70 -6.53
C ILE A 130 7.18 -10.03 -8.02
#